data_AF-A0A6B3KMN2-F1
#
_entry.id   AF-A0A6B3KMN2-F1
#
_cell.length_a   1.000
_cell.length_b   1.000
_cell.length_c   1.000
_cell.angle_alpha   90.00
_cell.angle_beta   90.00
_cell.angle_gamma   90.00
#
_symmetry.space_group_name_H-M   'P 1'
#
loop_
_entity.id
_entity.type
_entity.pdbx_description
1 polymer ?
#
loop_
_entity_poly.entity_id
_entity_poly.type
_entity_poly.pdbx_seq_one_letter_code
_entity_poly.pdbx_strand_id
1 'polypeptide(L)'
;MALALDEIRPGIVVHLDTAILLNDPRCVYTPTGFFRSGYFICIAIGPGSTSWLHVTSKPGQTGSRLAIPPRWRGGGSLRWRKGPCFVSDVRAPHVGRDVVFCDAARDELPILPTGRPYVTADALDAIEREISLWKRLTT
;
A
#
# COMPACT_ATOMS: atom_id res chain seq x y z
N MET A 1 15.68 4.26 -2.05
CA MET A 1 15.62 5.21 -3.19
C MET A 1 14.25 5.83 -3.09
N ALA A 2 14.19 7.13 -2.85
CA ALA A 2 12.92 7.82 -2.69
C ALA A 2 12.00 7.54 -3.89
N LEU A 3 10.70 7.47 -3.64
CA LEU A 3 9.69 7.35 -4.67
C LEU A 3 9.67 8.62 -5.53
N ALA A 4 9.94 8.50 -6.82
CA ALA A 4 9.75 9.58 -7.76
C ALA A 4 8.30 9.63 -8.28
N LEU A 5 7.84 10.80 -8.72
CA LEU A 5 6.46 11.01 -9.20
C LEU A 5 6.11 10.14 -10.41
N ASP A 6 7.05 9.95 -11.32
CA ASP A 6 6.91 9.13 -12.52
C ASP A 6 6.94 7.62 -12.23
N GLU A 7 7.38 7.21 -11.04
CA GLU A 7 7.31 5.82 -10.59
C GLU A 7 5.93 5.44 -10.03
N ILE A 8 5.07 6.41 -9.76
CA ILE A 8 3.76 6.18 -9.16
C ILE A 8 2.84 5.54 -10.20
N ARG A 9 2.46 4.29 -9.93
CA ARG A 9 1.54 3.49 -10.75
C ARG A 9 0.79 2.50 -9.87
N PRO A 10 -0.44 2.09 -10.26
CA PRO A 10 -1.14 1.02 -9.55
C PRO A 10 -0.27 -0.22 -9.43
N GLY A 11 -0.29 -0.82 -8.24
CA GLY A 11 0.47 -2.00 -7.88
C GLY A 11 1.87 -1.71 -7.35
N ILE A 12 2.39 -0.47 -7.43
CA ILE A 12 3.70 -0.17 -6.84
C ILE A 12 3.64 -0.27 -5.32
N VAL A 13 4.70 -0.80 -4.71
CA VAL A 13 4.83 -0.93 -3.26
C VAL A 13 6.01 -0.11 -2.78
N VAL A 14 5.78 0.66 -1.72
CA VAL A 14 6.79 1.53 -1.11
C VAL A 14 6.72 1.47 0.40
N HIS A 15 7.85 1.68 1.05
CA HIS A 15 7.90 1.87 2.49
C HIS A 15 7.65 3.34 2.84
N LEU A 16 6.53 3.65 3.49
CA LEU A 16 6.16 5.01 3.89
C LEU A 16 6.40 5.23 5.37
N ASP A 17 6.89 6.42 5.71
CA ASP A 17 6.87 6.94 7.06
C ASP A 17 5.49 7.51 7.41
N THR A 18 4.77 6.81 8.29
CA THR A 18 3.45 7.25 8.74
C THR A 18 3.50 8.52 9.57
N ALA A 19 4.64 8.86 10.20
CA ALA A 19 4.75 10.12 10.92
C ALA A 19 4.64 11.32 9.98
N ILE A 20 5.18 11.22 8.76
CA ILE A 20 5.03 12.25 7.73
C ILE A 20 3.61 12.19 7.18
N LEU A 21 3.15 11.00 6.79
CA LEU A 21 1.85 10.79 6.14
C LEU A 21 0.67 11.30 6.96
N LEU A 22 0.63 10.99 8.26
CA LEU A 22 -0.51 11.29 9.13
C LEU A 22 -0.54 12.75 9.60
N ASN A 23 0.59 13.46 9.50
CA ASN A 23 0.67 14.88 9.84
C ASN A 23 0.48 15.80 8.62
N ASP A 24 0.38 15.24 7.41
CA ASP A 24 0.17 16.03 6.19
C ASP A 24 -1.34 16.23 5.92
N PRO A 25 -1.85 17.47 5.94
CA PRO A 25 -3.27 17.76 5.72
C PRO A 25 -3.75 17.44 4.30
N ARG A 26 -2.83 17.18 3.36
CA ARG A 26 -3.15 16.78 1.98
C ARG A 26 -3.36 15.26 1.86
N CYS A 27 -3.21 14.49 2.94
CA CYS A 27 -3.54 13.08 3.02
C CYS A 27 -4.77 12.86 3.91
N VAL A 28 -5.83 12.31 3.31
CA VAL A 28 -7.06 11.90 3.98
C VAL A 28 -6.99 10.40 4.24
N TYR A 29 -7.33 9.99 5.46
CA TYR A 29 -7.40 8.59 5.85
C TYR A 29 -8.47 8.39 6.91
N THR A 30 -8.95 7.16 7.04
CA THR A 30 -9.83 6.79 8.17
C THR A 30 -8.94 6.25 9.30
N PRO A 31 -8.93 6.85 10.50
CA PRO A 31 -8.11 6.37 11.61
C PRO A 31 -8.61 5.03 12.13
N THR A 32 -8.11 3.94 11.55
CA THR A 32 -8.40 2.56 11.98
C THR A 32 -7.23 1.99 12.78
N GLY A 33 -7.19 2.32 14.08
CA GLY A 33 -6.17 1.82 15.01
C GLY A 33 -4.79 2.47 14.85
N PHE A 34 -3.76 1.78 15.35
CA PHE A 34 -2.37 2.26 15.30
C PHE A 34 -1.71 1.96 13.95
N PHE A 35 -1.32 3.01 13.25
CA PHE A 35 -0.46 2.92 12.07
C PHE A 35 1.00 2.84 12.47
N ARG A 36 1.78 2.11 11.68
CA ARG A 36 3.23 2.06 11.79
C ARG A 36 3.81 2.29 10.40
N SER A 37 4.97 2.91 10.35
CA SER A 37 5.75 3.02 9.13
C SER A 37 6.01 1.60 8.58
N GLY A 38 5.81 1.44 7.28
CA GLY A 38 5.67 0.12 6.69
C GLY A 38 5.37 0.17 5.19
N TYR A 39 5.07 -0.98 4.62
CA TYR A 39 4.79 -1.10 3.20
C TYR A 39 3.37 -0.66 2.86
N PHE A 40 3.21 0.10 1.77
CA PHE A 40 1.94 0.53 1.22
C PHE A 40 1.87 0.17 -0.26
N ILE A 41 0.68 -0.20 -0.74
CA ILE A 41 0.41 -0.52 -2.15
C ILE A 41 -0.41 0.61 -2.75
N CYS A 42 0.04 1.18 -3.87
CA CYS A 42 -0.79 2.09 -4.66
C CYS A 42 -1.90 1.29 -5.34
N ILE A 43 -3.15 1.60 -5.07
CA ILE A 43 -4.31 0.88 -5.62
C ILE A 43 -5.03 1.65 -6.71
N ALA A 44 -4.89 2.98 -6.73
CA ALA A 44 -5.52 3.83 -7.74
C ALA A 44 -4.76 5.15 -7.91
N ILE A 45 -4.83 5.68 -9.13
CA ILE A 45 -4.36 7.03 -9.49
C ILE A 45 -5.56 7.78 -10.04
N GLY A 46 -5.83 8.94 -9.46
CA GLY A 46 -6.82 9.91 -9.94
C GLY A 46 -6.16 11.22 -10.36
N PRO A 47 -6.95 12.25 -10.71
CA PRO A 47 -6.43 13.55 -11.09
C PRO A 47 -5.68 14.24 -9.94
N GLY A 48 -4.35 14.12 -9.92
CA GLY A 48 -3.48 14.76 -8.92
C GLY A 48 -3.54 14.13 -7.52
N SER A 49 -4.09 12.92 -7.41
CA SER A 49 -4.16 12.19 -6.14
C SER A 49 -3.97 10.70 -6.36
N THR A 50 -3.41 10.03 -5.38
CA THR A 50 -3.24 8.58 -5.35
C THR A 50 -3.84 7.98 -4.09
N SER A 51 -4.24 6.71 -4.19
CA SER A 51 -4.84 5.94 -3.11
C SER A 51 -3.95 4.76 -2.75
N TRP A 52 -3.70 4.56 -1.45
CA TRP A 52 -2.74 3.59 -0.95
C TRP A 52 -3.29 2.77 0.21
N LEU A 53 -2.97 1.48 0.23
CA LEU A 53 -3.34 0.55 1.30
C LEU A 53 -2.12 0.07 2.06
N HIS A 54 -2.20 0.09 3.39
CA HIS A 54 -1.14 -0.42 4.26
C HIS A 54 -1.05 -1.96 4.19
N VAL A 55 0.17 -2.49 4.16
CA VAL A 55 0.49 -3.92 4.16
C VAL A 55 1.11 -4.32 5.48
N THR A 56 0.71 -5.50 5.96
CA THR A 56 1.16 -6.05 7.23
C THR A 56 1.54 -7.52 7.07
N SER A 57 2.39 -8.03 7.97
CA SER A 57 2.74 -9.44 8.03
C SER A 57 1.80 -10.28 8.88
N LYS A 58 0.79 -9.66 9.50
CA LYS A 58 -0.17 -10.33 10.40
C LYS A 58 -1.50 -10.57 9.68
N PRO A 59 -2.08 -11.79 9.72
CA PRO A 59 -3.33 -12.13 9.04
C PRO A 59 -4.60 -11.43 9.59
N GLY A 60 -4.47 -10.62 10.63
CA GLY A 60 -5.61 -10.03 11.34
C GLY A 60 -6.20 -11.00 12.38
N GLN A 61 -7.16 -10.52 13.17
CA GLN A 61 -7.98 -11.43 13.99
C GLN A 61 -8.81 -12.30 13.04
N THR A 62 -8.88 -13.61 13.32
CA THR A 62 -9.61 -14.63 12.55
C THR A 62 -9.29 -14.73 11.05
N GLY A 63 -8.15 -14.21 10.57
CA GLY A 63 -7.80 -14.25 9.15
C GLY A 63 -8.60 -13.28 8.28
N SER A 64 -9.17 -12.24 8.89
CA SER A 64 -10.01 -11.23 8.22
C SER A 64 -9.28 -10.36 7.17
N ARG A 65 -7.95 -10.40 7.10
CA ARG A 65 -7.18 -9.59 6.15
C ARG A 65 -6.94 -10.32 4.84
N LEU A 66 -7.11 -9.61 3.73
CA LEU A 66 -6.82 -10.12 2.39
C LEU A 66 -5.33 -10.48 2.27
N ALA A 67 -5.05 -11.74 1.98
CA ALA A 67 -3.69 -12.24 1.77
C ALA A 67 -3.15 -11.84 0.39
N ILE A 68 -1.85 -11.51 0.35
CA ILE A 68 -1.11 -11.21 -0.89
C ILE A 68 -0.10 -12.34 -1.11
N PRO A 69 -0.48 -13.41 -1.85
CA PRO A 69 0.37 -14.57 -2.04
C PRO A 69 1.68 -14.25 -2.78
N PRO A 70 2.75 -15.05 -2.60
CA PRO A 70 4.03 -14.89 -3.29
C PRO A 70 3.93 -14.68 -4.81
N ARG A 71 3.05 -15.42 -5.49
CA ARG A 71 2.85 -15.34 -6.95
C ARG A 71 2.37 -13.98 -7.44
N TRP A 72 1.82 -13.15 -6.56
CA TRP A 72 1.33 -11.81 -6.87
C TRP A 72 2.37 -10.72 -6.62
N ARG A 73 3.60 -11.07 -6.19
CA ARG A 73 4.60 -10.11 -5.72
C ARG A 73 5.86 -10.20 -6.55
N GLY A 74 6.33 -9.04 -7.01
CA GLY A 74 7.57 -8.89 -7.75
C GLY A 74 8.49 -7.84 -7.15
N GLY A 75 9.73 -7.82 -7.63
CA GLY A 75 10.78 -6.91 -7.15
C GLY A 75 11.13 -7.09 -5.66
N GLY A 76 11.89 -6.15 -5.12
CA GLY A 76 12.15 -6.01 -3.69
C GLY A 76 12.83 -7.19 -2.99
N SER A 77 12.86 -7.11 -1.66
CA SER A 77 13.58 -8.08 -0.82
C SER A 77 13.00 -9.49 -0.89
N LEU A 78 13.81 -10.49 -0.51
CA LEU A 78 13.33 -11.88 -0.38
C LEU A 78 12.17 -11.99 0.62
N ARG A 79 12.20 -11.17 1.69
CA ARG A 79 11.14 -11.09 2.70
C ARG A 79 9.82 -10.61 2.08
N TRP A 80 9.87 -9.59 1.22
CA TRP A 80 8.69 -9.13 0.47
C TRP A 80 8.16 -10.23 -0.46
N ARG A 81 9.01 -10.94 -1.20
CA ARG A 81 8.57 -11.92 -2.19
C ARG A 81 8.02 -13.21 -1.58
N LYS A 82 8.57 -13.66 -0.44
CA LYS A 82 8.25 -14.98 0.15
C LYS A 82 7.52 -14.91 1.48
N GLY A 83 7.68 -13.83 2.24
CA GLY A 83 7.10 -13.70 3.59
C GLY A 83 5.57 -13.59 3.58
N PRO A 84 4.93 -13.68 4.74
CA PRO A 84 3.50 -13.39 4.88
C PRO A 84 3.24 -11.90 4.64
N CYS A 85 2.31 -11.59 3.74
CA CYS A 85 1.86 -10.22 3.44
C CYS A 85 0.34 -10.20 3.30
N PHE A 86 -0.29 -9.22 3.93
CA PHE A 86 -1.74 -9.02 3.94
C PHE A 86 -2.05 -7.54 3.81
N VAL A 87 -3.15 -7.20 3.17
CA VAL A 87 -3.72 -5.85 3.23
C VAL A 87 -4.28 -5.62 4.63
N SER A 88 -3.87 -4.53 5.29
CA SER A 88 -4.24 -4.27 6.68
C SER A 88 -5.74 -4.05 6.88
N ASP A 89 -6.33 -3.19 6.04
CA ASP A 89 -7.76 -2.91 5.96
C ASP A 89 -8.06 -2.28 4.60
N VAL A 90 -8.89 -2.93 3.77
CA VAL A 90 -9.27 -2.39 2.45
C VAL A 90 -10.21 -1.19 2.53
N ARG A 91 -10.85 -0.97 3.68
CA ARG A 91 -11.85 0.09 3.90
C ARG A 91 -11.21 1.42 4.28
N ALA A 92 -9.93 1.40 4.63
CA ALA A 92 -9.19 2.57 5.11
C ALA A 92 -7.99 2.91 4.21
N PRO A 93 -8.21 3.24 2.92
CA PRO A 93 -7.14 3.76 2.09
C PRO A 93 -6.68 5.13 2.57
N HIS A 94 -5.39 5.40 2.36
CA HIS A 94 -4.80 6.72 2.47
C HIS A 94 -4.89 7.36 1.09
N VAL A 95 -5.56 8.51 1.00
CA VAL A 95 -5.82 9.20 -0.26
C VAL A 95 -5.26 10.60 -0.15
N GLY A 96 -4.37 10.98 -1.06
CA GLY A 96 -3.76 12.30 -1.00
C GLY A 96 -3.03 12.68 -2.27
N ARG A 97 -2.40 13.85 -2.27
CA ARG A 97 -1.56 14.28 -3.40
C ARG A 97 -0.32 13.41 -3.51
N ASP A 98 0.11 13.15 -4.75
CA ASP A 98 1.23 12.27 -5.07
C ASP A 98 2.53 12.65 -4.33
N VAL A 99 2.80 13.96 -4.24
CA VAL A 99 3.96 14.50 -3.52
C VAL A 99 4.01 14.11 -2.04
N VAL A 100 2.86 13.90 -1.39
CA VAL A 100 2.82 13.50 0.03
C VAL A 100 3.41 12.10 0.21
N PHE A 101 3.13 11.21 -0.75
CA PHE A 101 3.65 9.84 -0.72
C PHE A 101 5.13 9.79 -1.10
N CYS A 102 5.58 10.68 -2.00
CA CYS A 102 7.01 10.87 -2.26
C CYS A 102 7.75 11.36 -1.01
N ASP A 103 7.21 12.36 -0.32
CA ASP A 103 7.78 12.91 0.92
C ASP A 103 7.85 11.83 2.01
N ALA A 104 6.77 11.05 2.18
CA ALA A 104 6.72 9.94 3.14
C ALA A 104 7.65 8.78 2.77
N ALA A 105 8.05 8.64 1.49
CA ALA A 105 8.99 7.63 1.01
C ALA A 105 10.45 8.12 0.96
N ARG A 106 10.74 9.36 1.36
CA ARG A 106 12.06 9.99 1.17
C ARG A 106 13.22 9.19 1.79
N ASP A 107 12.95 8.55 2.94
CA ASP A 107 13.92 7.78 3.72
C ASP A 107 13.85 6.28 3.41
N GLU A 108 13.16 5.89 2.33
CA GLU A 108 13.10 4.50 1.87
C GLU A 108 14.49 4.02 1.45
N LEU A 109 14.90 2.86 1.98
CA LEU A 109 16.19 2.24 1.68
C LEU A 109 16.36 1.96 0.18
N PRO A 110 17.60 1.98 -0.35
CA PRO A 110 17.89 1.57 -1.71
C PRO A 110 17.33 0.17 -2.02
N ILE A 111 16.65 0.06 -3.16
CA ILE A 111 15.95 -1.15 -3.62
C ILE A 111 16.79 -1.97 -4.62
N LEU A 112 18.03 -1.56 -4.87
CA LEU A 112 18.97 -2.24 -5.77
C LEU A 112 19.70 -3.40 -5.06
N PRO A 113 20.00 -4.51 -5.76
CA PRO A 113 19.71 -4.79 -7.17
C PRO A 113 18.29 -5.33 -7.41
N THR A 114 17.47 -5.49 -6.37
CA THR A 114 16.18 -6.21 -6.45
C THR A 114 15.05 -5.45 -7.16
N GLY A 115 15.22 -4.16 -7.42
CA GLY A 115 14.19 -3.28 -7.97
C GLY A 115 13.07 -2.96 -6.98
N ARG A 116 12.20 -2.01 -7.36
CA ARG A 116 11.08 -1.55 -6.53
C ARG A 116 10.07 -2.70 -6.34
N PRO A 117 9.60 -2.98 -5.11
CA PRO A 117 8.57 -3.98 -4.93
C PRO A 117 7.26 -3.56 -5.59
N TYR A 118 6.53 -4.53 -6.12
CA TYR A 118 5.23 -4.32 -6.75
C TYR A 118 4.33 -5.53 -6.59
N VAL A 119 3.04 -5.35 -6.82
CA VAL A 119 2.05 -6.42 -6.98
C VAL A 119 1.55 -6.53 -8.42
N THR A 120 1.12 -7.72 -8.82
CA THR A 120 0.59 -8.00 -10.16
C THR A 120 -0.84 -7.45 -10.35
N ALA A 121 -1.32 -7.43 -11.60
CA ALA A 121 -2.71 -7.08 -11.91
C ALA A 121 -3.72 -7.96 -11.15
N ASP A 122 -3.51 -9.28 -11.10
CA ASP A 122 -4.35 -10.20 -10.32
C ASP A 122 -4.52 -9.78 -8.85
N ALA A 123 -3.48 -9.19 -8.26
CA ALA A 123 -3.53 -8.72 -6.89
C ALA A 123 -4.41 -7.48 -6.75
N LEU A 124 -4.31 -6.56 -7.71
CA LEU A 124 -5.15 -5.36 -7.77
C LEU A 124 -6.61 -5.74 -7.97
N ASP A 125 -6.91 -6.69 -8.86
CA ASP A 125 -8.27 -7.19 -9.08
C ASP A 125 -8.87 -7.81 -7.80
N ALA A 126 -8.07 -8.56 -7.05
CA ALA A 126 -8.50 -9.14 -5.78
C ALA A 126 -8.75 -8.06 -4.71
N ILE A 127 -7.90 -7.04 -4.63
CA ILE A 127 -8.08 -5.89 -3.73
C ILE A 127 -9.36 -5.12 -4.10
N GLU A 128 -9.57 -4.82 -5.38
CA GLU A 128 -10.74 -4.09 -5.86
C GLU A 128 -12.03 -4.87 -5.61
N ARG A 129 -12.00 -6.19 -5.81
CA ARG A 129 -13.13 -7.07 -5.48
C ARG A 129 -13.47 -7.00 -4.00
N GLU A 130 -12.48 -7.08 -3.13
CA GLU A 130 -12.68 -6.98 -1.68
C GLU A 130 -13.26 -5.61 -1.29
N ILE A 131 -12.72 -4.51 -1.83
CA ILE A 131 -13.28 -3.15 -1.64
C ILE A 131 -14.75 -3.10 -2.07
N SER A 132 -15.08 -3.67 -3.22
CA SER A 132 -16.43 -3.67 -3.79
C SER A 132 -17.42 -4.49 -2.97
N LEU A 133 -16.99 -5.64 -2.44
CA LEU A 133 -17.79 -6.46 -1.53
C LEU A 133 -18.17 -5.69 -0.28
N TRP A 134 -17.21 -4.99 0.34
CA TRP A 134 -17.48 -4.19 1.52
C TRP A 134 -18.46 -3.04 1.24
N LYS A 135 -18.28 -2.30 0.16
CA LYS A 135 -19.19 -1.22 -0.22
C LYS A 135 -20.65 -1.70 -0.35
N ARG A 136 -20.86 -2.90 -0.89
CA ARG A 136 -22.19 -3.51 -1.02
C ARG A 136 -22.81 -3.94 0.31
N LEU A 137 -21.99 -4.31 1.30
CA LEU A 137 -22.48 -4.73 2.63
C LEU A 137 -22.86 -3.54 3.53
N THR A 138 -22.37 -2.35 3.21
CA THR A 138 -22.57 -1.13 4.01
C THR A 138 -23.54 -0.12 3.38
N THR A 139 -24.08 -0.43 2.20
CA THR A 139 -25.10 0.37 1.50
C THR A 139 -26.44 -0.31 1.63
#